data_AF-A0A8H3SNM0-F1
#
_entry.id   AF-A0A8H3SNM0-F1
#
_cell.length_a   1.000
_cell.length_b   1.000
_cell.length_c   1.000
_cell.angle_alpha   90.00
_cell.angle_beta   90.00
_cell.angle_gamma   90.00
#
_symmetry.space_group_name_H-M   'P 1'
#
loop_
_entity.id
_entity.type
_entity.pdbx_description
1 polymer ?
#
loop_
_entity_poly.entity_id
_entity_poly.type
_entity_poly.pdbx_seq_one_letter_code
_entity_poly.pdbx_strand_id
1 'polypeptide(L)'
;MSTPPDGNAAYNELARIFSARRKDNNVLEIEILPPGFGPLLQDGNSVGITKKYLVQAFVTARRIFFDASSEPFYFSDAGGHEDERKAPQNESLLQKRRDDVLNASEVILLFDCEHLTACSWRKRRLAALSQRAGSADAGYTCRHMLTRELDTEMSLLTTYICSPLHRHTKSPTLYNHRIWVLRQMLFDGSERLTRREDDRETVSNQEVLKKELSVVLRSGELHPKNYYGFTYIRQLLDILSSCDDDQGDVSARLAALLIPEVLDWCIAHPSDISGWMFTLRLLDWARDEKTKADSIDRVLRFALNVGWEGESIWTFVDLATKMIGVGASEKAQCRTPSNALAYLPLSEVGAADGWKACLERARAAWVAGQQAGSRIGDGSPR
;
A
#
# COMPACT_ATOMS: atom_id res chain seq x y z
N MET A 1 37.47 -8.03 -28.34
CA MET A 1 37.53 -7.13 -27.17
C MET A 1 36.34 -6.21 -27.24
N SER A 2 35.33 -6.44 -26.39
CA SER A 2 34.09 -5.66 -26.42
C SER A 2 34.34 -4.28 -25.81
N THR A 3 33.93 -3.23 -26.52
CA THR A 3 33.96 -1.84 -26.04
C THR A 3 33.39 -1.74 -24.63
N PRO A 4 33.95 -0.89 -23.75
CA PRO A 4 33.34 -0.63 -22.45
C PRO A 4 31.91 -0.17 -22.69
N PRO A 5 30.91 -0.79 -22.04
CA PRO A 5 29.53 -0.35 -22.19
C PRO A 5 29.41 1.09 -21.68
N ASP A 6 28.84 1.97 -22.50
CA ASP A 6 28.71 3.39 -22.21
C ASP A 6 27.68 3.59 -21.09
N GLY A 7 28.16 3.84 -19.87
CA GLY A 7 27.32 4.13 -18.72
C GLY A 7 26.42 5.36 -18.90
N ASN A 8 26.76 6.26 -19.82
CA ASN A 8 25.90 7.39 -20.16
C ASN A 8 24.70 6.93 -20.99
N ALA A 9 24.87 5.98 -21.92
CA ALA A 9 23.77 5.46 -22.73
C ALA A 9 22.70 4.78 -21.85
N ALA A 10 23.12 3.92 -20.92
CA ALA A 10 22.22 3.23 -19.99
C ALA A 10 21.42 4.21 -19.11
N TYR A 11 22.09 5.23 -18.57
CA TYR A 11 21.43 6.26 -17.80
C TYR A 11 20.45 7.08 -18.64
N ASN A 12 20.87 7.54 -19.82
CA ASN A 12 20.05 8.40 -20.68
C ASN A 12 18.74 7.70 -21.10
N GLU A 13 18.80 6.39 -21.35
CA GLU A 13 17.61 5.63 -21.71
C GLU A 13 16.62 5.50 -20.54
N LEU A 14 17.11 5.21 -19.33
CA LEU A 14 16.25 5.19 -18.15
C LEU A 14 15.75 6.57 -17.76
N ALA A 15 16.58 7.61 -17.89
CA ALA A 15 16.18 8.99 -17.67
C ALA A 15 15.06 9.40 -18.64
N ARG A 16 15.12 8.96 -19.91
CA ARG A 16 14.05 9.16 -20.89
C ARG A 16 12.75 8.47 -20.46
N ILE A 17 12.81 7.21 -20.04
CA ILE A 17 11.65 6.44 -19.57
C ILE A 17 11.01 7.10 -18.35
N PHE A 18 11.83 7.46 -17.36
CA PHE A 18 11.37 8.13 -16.15
C PHE A 18 10.83 9.54 -16.39
N SER A 19 11.43 10.29 -17.33
CA SER A 19 10.90 11.59 -17.74
C SER A 19 9.53 11.46 -18.41
N ALA A 20 9.35 10.48 -19.30
CA ALA A 20 8.06 10.20 -19.92
C ALA A 20 7.02 9.79 -18.87
N ARG A 21 7.37 8.90 -17.94
CA ARG A 21 6.53 8.53 -16.80
C ARG A 21 6.09 9.77 -16.01
N ARG A 22 7.03 10.63 -15.63
CA ARG A 22 6.77 11.85 -14.85
C ARG A 22 5.83 12.80 -15.59
N LYS A 23 6.00 12.93 -16.91
CA LYS A 23 5.18 13.81 -17.74
C LYS A 23 3.72 13.36 -17.76
N ASP A 24 3.49 12.07 -17.96
CA ASP A 24 2.17 11.47 -18.16
C ASP A 24 1.56 10.92 -16.85
N ASN A 25 2.30 11.01 -15.74
CA ASN A 25 1.97 10.46 -14.42
C ASN A 25 1.64 8.95 -14.44
N ASN A 26 2.34 8.19 -15.29
CA ASN A 26 2.12 6.76 -15.44
C ASN A 26 2.72 5.95 -14.29
N VAL A 27 2.18 4.76 -14.06
CA VAL A 27 2.80 3.73 -13.23
C VAL A 27 3.47 2.73 -14.15
N LEU A 28 4.76 2.45 -13.92
CA LEU A 28 5.50 1.43 -14.67
C LEU A 28 5.46 0.10 -13.94
N GLU A 29 5.59 -0.99 -14.69
CA GLU A 29 5.89 -2.32 -14.17
C GLU A 29 7.31 -2.69 -14.58
N ILE A 30 8.21 -2.78 -13.61
CA ILE A 30 9.65 -2.95 -13.85
C ILE A 30 10.09 -4.35 -13.43
N GLU A 31 10.74 -5.08 -14.33
CA GLU A 31 11.28 -6.41 -14.06
C GLU A 31 12.79 -6.48 -14.31
N ILE A 32 13.51 -7.23 -13.46
CA ILE A 32 14.93 -7.50 -13.69
C ILE A 32 15.07 -8.72 -14.60
N LEU A 33 15.47 -8.47 -15.85
CA LEU A 33 15.58 -9.51 -16.86
C LEU A 33 16.87 -10.34 -16.72
N PRO A 34 16.82 -11.63 -17.12
CA PRO A 34 18.01 -12.42 -17.39
C PRO A 34 18.86 -11.82 -18.53
N PRO A 35 20.19 -12.03 -18.55
CA PRO A 35 21.08 -11.41 -19.55
C PRO A 35 20.77 -11.72 -21.03
N GLY A 36 20.01 -12.80 -21.32
CA GLY A 36 19.71 -13.23 -22.69
C GLY A 36 18.71 -12.36 -23.45
N PHE A 37 18.00 -11.45 -22.77
CA PHE A 37 16.93 -10.64 -23.36
C PHE A 37 17.40 -9.26 -23.87
N GLY A 38 18.71 -9.00 -23.87
CA GLY A 38 19.26 -7.67 -24.18
C GLY A 38 19.29 -6.73 -22.97
N PRO A 39 19.87 -5.52 -23.10
CA PRO A 39 20.10 -4.64 -21.95
C PRO A 39 18.82 -4.10 -21.31
N LEU A 40 17.84 -3.74 -22.15
CA LEU A 40 16.57 -3.13 -21.80
C LEU A 40 15.50 -3.52 -22.83
N LEU A 41 14.28 -3.79 -22.38
CA LEU A 41 13.08 -3.97 -23.19
C LEU A 41 11.97 -3.07 -22.63
N GLN A 42 11.20 -2.45 -23.51
CA GLN A 42 10.05 -1.64 -23.12
C GLN A 42 8.85 -2.02 -23.99
N ASP A 43 7.75 -2.41 -23.36
CA ASP A 43 6.44 -2.62 -23.98
C ASP A 43 5.39 -1.83 -23.21
N GLY A 44 4.93 -0.73 -23.77
CA GLY A 44 4.07 0.24 -23.07
C GLY A 44 4.69 0.72 -21.75
N ASN A 45 4.00 0.41 -20.64
CA ASN A 45 4.42 0.73 -19.27
C ASN A 45 5.27 -0.38 -18.62
N SER A 46 5.46 -1.51 -19.28
CA SER A 46 6.29 -2.61 -18.81
C SER A 46 7.74 -2.38 -19.25
N VAL A 47 8.67 -2.42 -18.31
CA VAL A 47 10.09 -2.14 -18.51
C VAL A 47 10.91 -3.30 -17.96
N GLY A 48 11.50 -4.09 -18.84
CA GLY A 48 12.44 -5.12 -18.47
C GLY A 48 13.87 -4.60 -18.56
N ILE A 49 14.66 -4.69 -17.48
CA ILE A 49 16.05 -4.22 -17.46
C ILE A 49 16.99 -5.30 -16.92
N THR A 50 18.13 -5.52 -17.58
CA THR A 50 19.15 -6.40 -17.01
C THR A 50 19.90 -5.75 -15.86
N LYS A 51 20.29 -6.56 -14.87
CA LYS A 51 21.06 -6.07 -13.70
C LYS A 51 22.34 -5.33 -14.11
N LYS A 52 23.05 -5.79 -15.15
CA LYS A 52 24.27 -5.14 -15.65
C LYS A 52 23.98 -3.73 -16.17
N TYR A 53 22.90 -3.56 -16.93
CA TYR A 53 22.50 -2.27 -17.48
C TYR A 53 22.03 -1.31 -16.38
N LEU A 54 21.30 -1.82 -15.39
CA LEU A 54 20.90 -1.05 -14.22
C LEU A 54 22.11 -0.55 -13.41
N VAL A 55 23.13 -1.39 -13.20
CA VAL A 55 24.38 -0.98 -12.52
C VAL A 55 25.08 0.15 -13.28
N GLN A 56 25.12 0.07 -14.61
CA GLN A 56 25.74 1.11 -15.44
C GLN A 56 25.00 2.45 -15.31
N ALA A 57 23.67 2.41 -15.41
CA ALA A 57 22.84 3.59 -15.21
C ALA A 57 23.00 4.16 -13.80
N PHE A 58 23.08 3.31 -12.78
CA PHE A 58 23.27 3.69 -11.38
C PHE A 58 24.58 4.44 -11.14
N VAL A 59 25.70 3.98 -11.72
CA VAL A 59 27.00 4.67 -11.56
C VAL A 59 26.92 6.10 -12.10
N THR A 60 26.35 6.29 -13.29
CA THR A 60 26.15 7.61 -13.88
C THR A 60 25.16 8.45 -13.08
N ALA A 61 24.05 7.86 -12.63
CA ALA A 61 23.04 8.53 -11.80
C ALA A 61 23.64 9.04 -10.49
N ARG A 62 24.46 8.22 -9.79
CA ARG A 62 25.16 8.66 -8.58
C ARG A 62 26.03 9.88 -8.84
N ARG A 63 26.84 9.85 -9.90
CA ARG A 63 27.70 10.98 -10.28
C ARG A 63 26.86 12.24 -10.46
N ILE A 64 25.83 12.19 -11.31
CA ILE A 64 24.94 13.34 -11.57
C ILE A 64 24.27 13.84 -10.29
N PHE A 65 23.73 12.93 -9.48
CA PHE A 65 23.05 13.27 -8.24
C PHE A 65 23.97 13.96 -7.25
N PHE A 66 25.18 13.42 -7.04
CA PHE A 66 26.11 13.99 -6.07
C PHE A 66 26.75 15.28 -6.57
N ASP A 67 27.17 15.35 -7.84
CA ASP A 67 27.75 16.56 -8.45
C ASP A 67 26.77 17.74 -8.38
N ALA A 68 25.49 17.51 -8.67
CA ALA A 68 24.47 18.53 -8.59
C ALA A 68 24.08 18.89 -7.15
N SER A 69 24.29 17.97 -6.19
CA SER A 69 23.96 18.20 -4.78
C SER A 69 25.07 18.88 -3.98
N SER A 70 26.30 18.89 -4.49
CA SER A 70 27.45 19.59 -3.91
C SER A 70 27.39 21.10 -4.11
N GLU A 71 26.56 21.58 -5.03
CA GLU A 71 26.29 23.00 -5.17
C GLU A 71 25.15 23.44 -4.24
N PRO A 72 25.24 24.62 -3.60
CA PRO A 72 24.20 25.09 -2.70
C PRO A 72 22.84 25.09 -3.39
N PHE A 73 21.88 24.38 -2.77
CA PHE A 73 20.48 24.28 -3.17
C PHE A 73 19.81 25.66 -3.07
N TYR A 74 20.09 26.55 -4.01
CA TYR A 74 19.32 27.76 -4.20
C TYR A 74 18.04 27.39 -4.94
N PHE A 75 17.02 27.04 -4.17
CA PHE A 75 15.66 27.40 -4.56
C PHE A 75 15.62 28.93 -4.61
N SER A 76 16.07 29.53 -5.72
CA SER A 76 16.07 30.99 -5.88
C SER A 76 14.69 31.51 -5.50
N ASP A 77 14.67 32.41 -4.53
CA ASP A 77 13.54 33.26 -4.18
C ASP A 77 13.27 34.12 -5.41
N ALA A 78 12.30 33.71 -6.22
CA ALA A 78 11.71 34.56 -7.27
C ALA A 78 10.84 35.68 -6.65
N GLY A 79 11.27 36.24 -5.51
CA GLY A 79 10.68 37.39 -4.82
C GLY A 79 11.61 38.61 -4.81
N GLY A 80 12.79 38.53 -5.43
CA GLY A 80 13.68 39.67 -5.63
C GLY A 80 13.52 40.21 -7.05
N HIS A 81 13.24 41.51 -7.18
CA HIS A 81 13.38 42.32 -8.39
C HIS A 81 14.66 41.94 -9.17
N GLU A 82 14.57 41.07 -10.17
CA GLU A 82 15.63 40.87 -11.15
C GLU A 82 15.19 41.41 -12.52
N ASP A 83 16.03 42.31 -13.00
CA ASP A 83 16.02 43.01 -14.28
C ASP A 83 15.64 42.07 -15.44
N GLU A 84 14.50 42.35 -16.10
CA GLU A 84 13.79 41.54 -17.11
C GLU A 84 14.58 41.21 -18.41
N ARG A 85 15.89 41.43 -18.45
CA ARG A 85 16.69 41.37 -19.69
C ARG A 85 17.64 40.18 -19.83
N LYS A 86 17.71 39.24 -18.87
CA LYS A 86 18.57 38.02 -18.97
C LYS A 86 17.88 36.68 -18.67
N ALA A 87 16.55 36.64 -18.58
CA ALA A 87 15.79 35.56 -17.95
C ALA A 87 15.71 34.17 -18.66
N PRO A 88 15.61 34.03 -20.01
CA PRO A 88 15.14 32.74 -20.57
C PRO A 88 16.20 31.61 -20.59
N GLN A 89 17.50 31.95 -20.66
CA GLN A 89 18.55 30.92 -20.75
C GLN A 89 18.87 30.28 -19.40
N ASN A 90 18.82 31.05 -18.30
CA ASN A 90 19.12 30.55 -16.96
C ASN A 90 18.00 29.67 -16.41
N GLU A 91 16.73 29.99 -16.68
CA GLU A 91 15.60 29.15 -16.26
C GLU A 91 15.59 27.78 -16.95
N SER A 92 15.88 27.74 -18.25
CA SER A 92 15.97 26.48 -19.00
C SER A 92 17.08 25.57 -18.47
N LEU A 93 18.25 26.13 -18.12
CA LEU A 93 19.37 25.39 -17.55
C LEU A 93 19.07 24.88 -16.12
N LEU A 94 18.43 25.71 -15.29
CA LEU A 94 18.02 25.33 -13.94
C LEU A 94 16.95 24.23 -13.96
N GLN A 95 15.98 24.33 -14.87
CA GLN A 95 14.95 23.30 -15.05
C GLN A 95 15.57 21.98 -15.51
N LYS A 96 16.45 22.02 -16.52
CA LYS A 96 17.19 20.83 -16.98
C LYS A 96 17.98 20.18 -15.84
N ARG A 97 18.70 20.98 -15.04
CA ARG A 97 19.44 20.47 -13.88
C ARG A 97 18.52 19.80 -12.86
N ARG A 98 17.34 20.38 -12.58
CA ARG A 98 16.34 19.77 -11.69
C ARG A 98 15.86 18.42 -12.23
N ASP A 99 15.57 18.35 -13.53
CA ASP A 99 15.13 17.12 -14.18
C ASP A 99 16.21 16.04 -14.15
N ASP A 100 17.48 16.42 -14.34
CA ASP A 100 18.63 15.50 -14.24
C ASP A 100 18.76 14.90 -12.83
N VAL A 101 18.64 15.71 -11.76
CA VAL A 101 18.68 15.21 -10.37
C VAL A 101 17.46 14.37 -10.03
N LEU A 102 16.28 14.74 -10.54
CA LEU A 102 15.07 13.92 -10.39
C LEU A 102 15.25 12.54 -11.01
N ASN A 103 15.67 12.48 -12.27
CA ASN A 103 15.91 11.24 -12.98
C ASN A 103 17.02 10.42 -12.32
N ALA A 104 18.10 11.07 -11.89
CA ALA A 104 19.18 10.41 -11.16
C ALA A 104 18.69 9.80 -9.84
N SER A 105 17.90 10.53 -9.05
CA SER A 105 17.34 10.00 -7.80
C SER A 105 16.38 8.84 -8.03
N GLU A 106 15.64 8.81 -9.15
CA GLU A 106 14.78 7.68 -9.52
C GLU A 106 15.62 6.46 -9.87
N VAL A 107 16.62 6.58 -10.74
CA VAL A 107 17.54 5.48 -11.08
C VAL A 107 18.27 4.96 -9.82
N ILE A 108 18.68 5.84 -8.91
CA ILE A 108 19.28 5.46 -7.63
C ILE A 108 18.31 4.60 -6.81
N LEU A 109 17.06 5.03 -6.66
CA LEU A 109 16.05 4.30 -5.89
C LEU A 109 15.59 3.00 -6.59
N LEU A 110 15.62 2.95 -7.92
CA LEU A 110 15.40 1.70 -8.67
C LEU A 110 16.51 0.68 -8.39
N PHE A 111 17.76 1.12 -8.27
CA PHE A 111 18.86 0.22 -7.92
C PHE A 111 18.89 -0.14 -6.43
N ASP A 112 18.67 0.84 -5.55
CA ASP A 112 18.75 0.74 -4.10
C ASP A 112 17.57 1.44 -3.42
N CYS A 113 16.53 0.67 -3.08
CA CYS A 113 15.31 1.17 -2.44
C CYS A 113 15.54 1.74 -1.03
N GLU A 114 16.67 1.43 -0.39
CA GLU A 114 17.03 1.90 0.94
C GLU A 114 17.98 3.11 0.91
N HIS A 115 18.18 3.73 -0.27
CA HIS A 115 19.08 4.87 -0.42
C HIS A 115 18.52 6.15 0.23
N LEU A 116 18.71 6.27 1.56
CA LEU A 116 18.14 7.33 2.40
C LEU A 116 18.45 8.75 1.92
N THR A 117 19.64 9.01 1.39
CA THR A 117 20.01 10.34 0.89
C THR A 117 19.15 10.75 -0.32
N ALA A 118 18.86 9.81 -1.22
CA ALA A 118 18.02 10.08 -2.39
C ALA A 118 16.56 10.26 -1.96
N CYS A 119 16.07 9.37 -1.08
CA CYS A 119 14.73 9.49 -0.50
C CYS A 119 14.52 10.83 0.23
N SER A 120 15.43 11.18 1.16
CA SER A 120 15.37 12.44 1.90
C SER A 120 15.53 13.67 1.01
N TRP A 121 16.30 13.59 -0.08
CA TRP A 121 16.39 14.66 -1.05
C TRP A 121 15.02 14.93 -1.72
N ARG A 122 14.33 13.87 -2.16
CA ARG A 122 12.98 13.99 -2.76
C ARG A 122 11.96 14.57 -1.78
N LYS A 123 11.98 14.12 -0.52
CA LYS A 123 11.14 14.68 0.55
C LYS A 123 11.41 16.18 0.76
N ARG A 124 12.68 16.59 0.86
CA ARG A 124 13.06 18.00 1.04
C ARG A 124 12.61 18.86 -0.14
N ARG A 125 12.73 18.35 -1.38
CA ARG A 125 12.22 19.04 -2.57
C ARG A 125 10.71 19.28 -2.48
N LEU A 126 9.94 18.25 -2.14
CA LEU A 126 8.48 18.36 -2.02
C LEU A 126 8.10 19.29 -0.87
N ALA A 127 8.76 19.20 0.28
CA ALA A 127 8.53 20.10 1.41
C ALA A 127 8.80 21.58 1.04
N ALA A 128 9.85 21.86 0.27
CA ALA A 128 10.12 23.22 -0.22
C ALA A 128 9.03 23.72 -1.18
N LEU A 129 8.44 22.84 -2.01
CA LEU A 129 7.29 23.16 -2.84
C LEU A 129 6.03 23.41 -2.00
N SER A 130 5.79 22.60 -0.96
CA SER A 130 4.68 22.79 -0.01
C SER A 130 4.76 24.12 0.71
N GLN A 131 5.93 24.50 1.23
CA GLN A 131 6.15 25.80 1.88
C GLN A 131 5.83 26.97 0.95
N ARG A 132 6.20 26.88 -0.33
CA ARG A 132 5.91 27.91 -1.33
C ARG A 132 4.41 28.00 -1.65
N ALA A 133 3.72 26.86 -1.72
CA ALA A 133 2.29 26.80 -2.00
C ALA A 133 1.40 27.23 -0.82
N GLY A 134 1.90 27.11 0.41
CA GLY A 134 1.23 27.54 1.65
C GLY A 134 1.42 29.03 1.98
N SER A 135 2.24 29.77 1.22
CA SER A 135 2.38 31.22 1.42
C SER A 135 1.06 31.95 1.13
N ALA A 136 0.75 33.01 1.88
CA ALA A 136 -0.47 33.80 1.72
C ALA A 136 -0.62 34.42 0.31
N ASP A 137 0.50 34.59 -0.40
CA ASP A 137 0.57 35.13 -1.77
C ASP A 137 0.61 34.03 -2.85
N ALA A 138 0.50 32.75 -2.46
CA ALA A 138 0.59 31.65 -3.40
C ALA A 138 -0.62 31.59 -4.34
N GLY A 139 -0.39 31.89 -5.62
CA GLY A 139 -1.39 31.75 -6.67
C GLY A 139 -1.84 30.30 -6.89
N TYR A 140 -3.01 30.12 -7.51
CA TYR A 140 -3.60 28.84 -7.90
C TYR A 140 -2.59 27.91 -8.61
N THR A 141 -1.74 28.49 -9.47
CA THR A 141 -0.70 27.77 -10.22
C THR A 141 0.28 27.04 -9.29
N CYS A 142 0.75 27.65 -8.20
CA CYS A 142 1.69 27.02 -7.27
C CYS A 142 1.08 25.80 -6.58
N ARG A 143 -0.19 25.88 -6.17
CA ARG A 143 -0.91 24.76 -5.54
C ARG A 143 -1.15 23.63 -6.53
N HIS A 144 -1.55 23.94 -7.77
CA HIS A 144 -1.73 22.93 -8.81
C HIS A 144 -0.41 22.21 -9.14
N MET A 145 0.71 22.94 -9.19
CA MET A 145 2.02 22.30 -9.34
C MET A 145 2.35 21.36 -8.19
N LEU A 146 2.10 21.77 -6.95
CA LEU A 146 2.34 20.90 -5.78
C LEU A 146 1.51 19.62 -5.86
N THR A 147 0.20 19.72 -6.12
CA THR A 147 -0.67 18.54 -6.28
C THR A 147 -0.13 17.59 -7.35
N ARG A 148 0.24 18.13 -8.53
CA ARG A 148 0.83 17.33 -9.61
C ARG A 148 2.13 16.64 -9.17
N GLU A 149 3.00 17.31 -8.44
CA GLU A 149 4.27 16.76 -7.98
C GLU A 149 4.09 15.67 -6.91
N LEU A 150 3.13 15.85 -6.00
CA LEU A 150 2.75 14.82 -5.02
C LEU A 150 2.16 13.58 -5.71
N ASP A 151 1.25 13.78 -6.68
CA ASP A 151 0.68 12.68 -7.48
C ASP A 151 1.77 11.92 -8.26
N THR A 152 2.75 12.66 -8.80
CA THR A 152 3.87 12.09 -9.53
C THR A 152 4.86 11.33 -8.64
N GLU A 153 4.98 11.73 -7.38
CA GLU A 153 5.73 10.97 -6.37
C GLU A 153 4.98 9.69 -5.99
N MET A 154 3.65 9.76 -5.84
CA MET A 154 2.82 8.59 -5.56
C MET A 154 2.88 7.56 -6.68
N SER A 155 2.85 7.96 -7.95
CA SER A 155 2.99 7.05 -9.10
C SER A 155 4.37 6.41 -9.18
N LEU A 156 5.44 7.11 -8.78
CA LEU A 156 6.77 6.53 -8.64
C LEU A 156 6.82 5.45 -7.54
N LEU A 157 6.27 5.75 -6.37
CA LEU A 157 6.28 4.81 -5.25
C LEU A 157 5.42 3.57 -5.57
N THR A 158 4.29 3.76 -6.26
CA THR A 158 3.49 2.64 -6.78
C THR A 158 4.28 1.83 -7.80
N THR A 159 5.00 2.49 -8.72
CA THR A 159 5.89 1.82 -9.69
C THR A 159 6.85 0.88 -8.96
N TYR A 160 7.52 1.33 -7.89
CA TYR A 160 8.48 0.48 -7.19
C TYR A 160 7.85 -0.62 -6.34
N ILE A 161 6.76 -0.34 -5.65
CA ILE A 161 6.15 -1.28 -4.70
C ILE A 161 5.36 -2.38 -5.43
N CYS A 162 4.72 -2.05 -6.56
CA CYS A 162 3.85 -2.94 -7.34
C CYS A 162 4.52 -3.57 -8.55
N SER A 163 5.82 -3.34 -8.76
CA SER A 163 6.63 -4.07 -9.74
C SER A 163 7.19 -5.37 -9.15
N PRO A 164 7.55 -6.38 -9.97
CA PRO A 164 8.22 -7.61 -9.54
C PRO A 164 9.69 -7.38 -9.08
N LEU A 165 9.88 -6.44 -8.16
CA LEU A 165 11.15 -6.02 -7.57
C LEU A 165 11.15 -6.42 -6.10
N HIS A 166 11.58 -7.65 -5.80
CA HIS A 166 11.44 -8.24 -4.47
C HIS A 166 11.93 -7.34 -3.31
N ARG A 167 13.04 -6.60 -3.49
CA ARG A 167 13.56 -5.70 -2.43
C ARG A 167 12.65 -4.49 -2.21
N HIS A 168 12.15 -3.90 -3.29
CA HIS A 168 11.32 -2.69 -3.29
C HIS A 168 9.92 -2.96 -2.73
N THR A 169 9.29 -4.06 -3.13
CA THR A 169 7.94 -4.46 -2.68
C THR A 169 7.81 -4.52 -1.15
N LYS A 170 8.91 -4.80 -0.44
CA LYS A 170 8.99 -4.89 1.03
C LYS A 170 9.86 -3.81 1.68
N SER A 171 10.17 -2.73 0.97
CA SER A 171 11.08 -1.69 1.47
C SER A 171 10.40 -0.84 2.54
N PRO A 172 10.86 -0.86 3.82
CA PRO A 172 10.37 0.06 4.84
C PRO A 172 10.59 1.52 4.45
N THR A 173 11.71 1.85 3.78
CA THR A 173 12.00 3.21 3.33
C THR A 173 10.97 3.71 2.32
N LEU A 174 10.55 2.89 1.35
CA LEU A 174 9.56 3.29 0.36
C LEU A 174 8.16 3.44 0.97
N TYR A 175 7.72 2.53 1.85
CA TYR A 175 6.43 2.69 2.55
C TYR A 175 6.41 3.93 3.46
N ASN A 176 7.50 4.19 4.19
CA ASN A 176 7.64 5.40 5.00
C ASN A 176 7.72 6.67 4.15
N HIS A 177 8.19 6.59 2.91
CA HIS A 177 8.10 7.71 1.98
C HIS A 177 6.65 7.90 1.51
N ARG A 178 5.98 6.81 1.14
CA ARG A 178 4.60 6.85 0.64
C ARG A 178 3.63 7.44 1.64
N ILE A 179 3.68 7.01 2.91
CA ILE A 179 2.82 7.56 3.97
C ILE A 179 3.14 9.03 4.24
N TRP A 180 4.41 9.45 4.09
CA TRP A 180 4.80 10.85 4.24
C TRP A 180 4.20 11.72 3.12
N VAL A 181 4.25 11.26 1.86
CA VAL A 181 3.64 11.96 0.70
C VAL A 181 2.14 12.06 0.87
N LEU A 182 1.47 10.95 1.23
CA LEU A 182 0.04 10.95 1.50
C LEU A 182 -0.36 11.94 2.59
N ARG A 183 0.41 12.04 3.67
CA ARG A 183 0.17 13.05 4.70
C ARG A 183 0.19 14.46 4.11
N GLN A 184 1.16 14.79 3.25
CA GLN A 184 1.18 16.11 2.60
C GLN A 184 -0.10 16.33 1.77
N MET A 185 -0.54 15.32 1.00
CA MET A 185 -1.75 15.42 0.19
C MET A 185 -3.02 15.60 1.02
N LEU A 186 -3.13 14.92 2.17
CA LEU A 186 -4.29 15.01 3.07
C LEU A 186 -4.33 16.36 3.81
N PHE A 187 -3.19 16.82 4.35
CA PHE A 187 -3.13 18.11 5.05
C PHE A 187 -3.35 19.30 4.11
N ASP A 188 -2.79 19.29 2.90
CA ASP A 188 -3.07 20.32 1.89
C ASP A 188 -4.54 20.30 1.41
N GLY A 189 -5.21 19.13 1.49
CA GLY A 189 -6.63 18.97 1.18
C GLY A 189 -7.54 19.61 2.24
N SER A 190 -7.18 19.47 3.51
CA SER A 190 -7.95 19.99 4.65
C SER A 190 -7.97 21.53 4.71
N GLU A 191 -6.86 22.22 4.39
CA GLU A 191 -6.86 23.69 4.27
C GLU A 191 -7.72 24.20 3.10
N ARG A 192 -7.96 23.39 2.06
CA ARG A 192 -8.81 23.74 0.90
C ARG A 192 -10.32 23.72 1.22
N LEU A 193 -10.74 23.07 2.32
CA LEU A 193 -12.14 22.70 2.57
C LEU A 193 -12.77 23.33 3.81
N THR A 194 -12.08 24.25 4.51
CA THR A 194 -12.72 25.18 5.47
C THR A 194 -13.84 26.04 4.86
N ARG A 195 -14.22 25.81 3.59
CA ARG A 195 -15.34 26.44 2.90
C ARG A 195 -16.08 25.52 1.92
N ARG A 196 -16.47 24.28 2.28
CA ARG A 196 -17.77 23.64 1.90
C ARG A 196 -17.81 22.11 2.13
N GLU A 197 -18.82 21.72 2.91
CA GLU A 197 -19.65 20.49 2.85
C GLU A 197 -18.98 19.12 3.15
N ASP A 198 -19.28 18.60 4.35
CA ASP A 198 -18.86 17.33 4.99
C ASP A 198 -19.05 16.05 4.14
N ASP A 199 -19.87 16.09 3.09
CA ASP A 199 -20.16 14.91 2.26
C ASP A 199 -19.09 14.66 1.17
N ARG A 200 -18.37 15.69 0.70
CA ARG A 200 -17.37 15.52 -0.38
C ARG A 200 -16.02 14.99 0.13
N GLU A 201 -15.65 15.33 1.36
CA GLU A 201 -14.39 14.90 1.98
C GLU A 201 -14.40 13.39 2.28
N THR A 202 -15.53 12.90 2.79
CA THR A 202 -15.74 11.47 3.07
C THR A 202 -15.60 10.60 1.81
N VAL A 203 -16.14 11.05 0.67
CA VAL A 203 -16.04 10.35 -0.62
C VAL A 203 -14.59 10.34 -1.13
N SER A 204 -13.85 11.44 -0.96
CA SER A 204 -12.43 11.52 -1.34
C SER A 204 -11.53 10.59 -0.52
N ASN A 205 -11.75 10.51 0.80
CA ASN A 205 -10.97 9.64 1.68
C ASN A 205 -11.21 8.15 1.39
N GLN A 206 -12.44 7.81 1.03
CA GLN A 206 -12.80 6.46 0.62
C GLN A 206 -12.10 6.01 -0.66
N GLU A 207 -12.04 6.88 -1.67
CA GLU A 207 -11.36 6.60 -2.94
C GLU A 207 -9.84 6.46 -2.75
N VAL A 208 -9.24 7.34 -1.94
CA VAL A 208 -7.83 7.23 -1.56
C VAL A 208 -7.57 5.90 -0.86
N LEU A 209 -8.39 5.53 0.12
CA LEU A 209 -8.22 4.28 0.87
C LEU A 209 -8.33 3.04 -0.02
N LYS A 210 -9.31 2.99 -0.93
CA LYS A 210 -9.45 1.89 -1.90
C LYS A 210 -8.23 1.78 -2.81
N LYS A 211 -7.76 2.91 -3.34
CA LYS A 211 -6.55 2.94 -4.17
C LYS A 211 -5.34 2.42 -3.39
N GLU A 212 -5.16 2.86 -2.15
CA GLU A 212 -4.03 2.43 -1.32
C GLU A 212 -4.15 0.97 -0.86
N LEU A 213 -5.37 0.47 -0.61
CA LEU A 213 -5.60 -0.95 -0.37
C LEU A 213 -5.16 -1.77 -1.58
N SER A 214 -5.56 -1.38 -2.80
CA SER A 214 -5.18 -2.12 -4.02
C SER A 214 -3.66 -2.22 -4.20
N VAL A 215 -2.91 -1.17 -3.83
CA VAL A 215 -1.44 -1.15 -3.85
C VAL A 215 -0.86 -2.16 -2.87
N VAL A 216 -1.42 -2.25 -1.65
CA VAL A 216 -0.97 -3.19 -0.61
C VAL A 216 -1.32 -4.63 -0.95
N LEU A 217 -2.51 -4.88 -1.49
CA LEU A 217 -2.91 -6.22 -1.93
C LEU A 217 -2.00 -6.69 -3.07
N ARG A 218 -1.74 -5.83 -4.07
CA ARG A 218 -0.80 -6.12 -5.15
C ARG A 218 0.62 -6.37 -4.64
N SER A 219 1.10 -5.59 -3.67
CA SER A 219 2.43 -5.81 -3.10
C SER A 219 2.49 -7.07 -2.22
N GLY A 220 1.37 -7.50 -1.65
CA GLY A 220 1.22 -8.78 -0.96
C GLY A 220 1.30 -9.98 -1.91
N GLU A 221 0.74 -9.88 -3.12
CA GLU A 221 0.86 -10.91 -4.16
C GLU A 221 2.32 -11.10 -4.59
N LEU A 222 3.03 -9.98 -4.78
CA LEU A 222 4.43 -9.97 -5.22
C LEU A 222 5.40 -10.37 -4.10
N HIS A 223 5.03 -10.13 -2.85
CA HIS A 223 5.81 -10.53 -1.68
C HIS A 223 4.91 -11.11 -0.58
N PRO A 224 4.71 -12.45 -0.56
CA PRO A 224 3.88 -13.08 0.47
C PRO A 224 4.34 -12.71 1.88
N LYS A 225 3.37 -12.46 2.76
CA LYS A 225 3.56 -12.01 4.15
C LYS A 225 4.24 -10.64 4.23
N ASN A 226 3.81 -9.70 3.38
CA ASN A 226 4.34 -8.34 3.34
C ASN A 226 3.95 -7.51 4.58
N TYR A 227 4.66 -7.73 5.68
CA TYR A 227 4.41 -7.04 6.94
C TYR A 227 4.45 -5.51 6.79
N TYR A 228 5.37 -4.97 5.98
CA TYR A 228 5.50 -3.53 5.79
C TYR A 228 4.31 -2.94 5.03
N GLY A 229 3.82 -3.59 3.98
CA GLY A 229 2.63 -3.16 3.24
C GLY A 229 1.37 -3.14 4.12
N PHE A 230 1.15 -4.22 4.87
CA PHE A 230 0.00 -4.27 5.79
C PHE A 230 0.17 -3.35 7.01
N THR A 231 1.39 -3.04 7.44
CA THR A 231 1.63 -2.02 8.48
C THR A 231 1.33 -0.62 7.96
N TYR A 232 1.72 -0.33 6.72
CA TYR A 232 1.43 0.93 6.05
C TYR A 232 -0.08 1.22 5.97
N ILE A 233 -0.90 0.26 5.52
CA ILE A 233 -2.35 0.50 5.43
C ILE A 233 -3.02 0.66 6.79
N ARG A 234 -2.50 -0.01 7.85
CA ARG A 234 -2.95 0.23 9.23
C ARG A 234 -2.68 1.67 9.66
N GLN A 235 -1.48 2.18 9.40
CA GLN A 235 -1.16 3.59 9.71
C GLN A 235 -2.03 4.57 8.93
N LEU A 236 -2.35 4.28 7.67
CA LEU A 236 -3.26 5.12 6.89
C LEU A 236 -4.66 5.15 7.51
N LEU A 237 -5.18 3.99 7.90
CA LEU A 237 -6.46 3.89 8.60
C LEU A 237 -6.45 4.69 9.91
N ASP A 238 -5.39 4.59 10.72
CA ASP A 238 -5.27 5.34 11.96
C ASP A 238 -5.28 6.86 11.70
N ILE A 239 -4.58 7.34 10.65
CA ILE A 239 -4.60 8.76 10.23
C ILE A 239 -6.01 9.20 9.86
N LEU A 240 -6.70 8.44 9.00
CA LEU A 240 -8.05 8.79 8.54
C LEU A 240 -9.08 8.74 9.67
N SER A 241 -8.91 7.85 10.65
CA SER A 241 -9.80 7.75 11.81
C SER A 241 -9.61 8.88 12.83
N SER A 242 -8.43 9.52 12.84
CA SER A 242 -8.07 10.54 13.83
C SER A 242 -8.50 11.96 13.43
N CYS A 243 -9.11 12.13 12.25
CA CYS A 243 -9.57 13.42 11.74
C CYS A 243 -10.95 13.85 12.27
N ASP A 244 -11.71 12.94 12.91
CA ASP A 244 -13.08 13.21 13.39
C ASP A 244 -13.23 12.98 14.90
N ASP A 245 -14.02 13.84 15.56
CA ASP A 245 -14.35 13.75 16.99
C ASP A 245 -15.17 12.48 17.34
N ASP A 246 -15.85 11.87 16.35
CA ASP A 246 -16.61 10.62 16.45
C ASP A 246 -15.81 9.40 15.93
N GLN A 247 -14.55 9.28 16.38
CA GLN A 247 -13.56 8.27 15.97
C GLN A 247 -14.11 6.83 15.86
N GLY A 248 -15.06 6.47 16.73
CA GLY A 248 -15.63 5.13 16.78
C GLY A 248 -16.63 4.80 15.65
N ASP A 249 -17.32 5.78 15.08
CA ASP A 249 -18.25 5.56 13.97
C ASP A 249 -17.50 5.47 12.62
N VAL A 250 -16.52 6.36 12.42
CA VAL A 250 -15.68 6.40 11.21
C VAL A 250 -14.90 5.09 11.05
N SER A 251 -14.26 4.62 12.12
CA SER A 251 -13.49 3.37 12.10
C SER A 251 -14.34 2.17 11.68
N ALA A 252 -15.57 2.08 12.18
CA ALA A 252 -16.51 1.00 11.85
C ALA A 252 -16.95 1.07 10.38
N ARG A 253 -17.20 2.28 9.86
CA ARG A 253 -17.56 2.50 8.44
C ARG A 253 -16.41 2.13 7.50
N LEU A 254 -15.18 2.52 7.83
CA LEU A 254 -13.99 2.16 7.05
C LEU A 254 -13.75 0.64 7.09
N ALA A 255 -13.91 0.00 8.25
CA ALA A 255 -13.80 -1.45 8.35
C ALA A 255 -14.84 -2.18 7.50
N ALA A 256 -16.12 -1.81 7.61
CA ALA A 256 -17.20 -2.41 6.84
C ALA A 256 -16.97 -2.30 5.33
N LEU A 257 -16.32 -1.22 4.88
CA LEU A 257 -15.96 -1.04 3.48
C LEU A 257 -14.86 -2.00 3.01
N LEU A 258 -13.82 -2.22 3.82
CA LEU A 258 -12.63 -2.96 3.40
C LEU A 258 -12.74 -4.47 3.63
N ILE A 259 -13.51 -4.91 4.63
CA ILE A 259 -13.63 -6.32 5.02
C ILE A 259 -13.92 -7.23 3.82
N PRO A 260 -14.90 -6.95 2.94
CA PRO A 260 -15.20 -7.85 1.82
C PRO A 260 -14.01 -8.10 0.90
N GLU A 261 -13.34 -7.02 0.48
CA GLU A 261 -12.20 -7.08 -0.46
C GLU A 261 -10.98 -7.77 0.17
N VAL A 262 -10.66 -7.42 1.42
CA VAL A 262 -9.52 -8.02 2.14
C VAL A 262 -9.76 -9.49 2.43
N LEU A 263 -11.00 -9.87 2.77
CA LEU A 263 -11.36 -11.25 3.05
C LEU A 263 -11.30 -12.12 1.79
N ASP A 264 -11.79 -11.61 0.66
CA ASP A 264 -11.66 -12.26 -0.66
C ASP A 264 -10.19 -12.51 -1.00
N TRP A 265 -9.35 -11.48 -0.81
CA TRP A 265 -7.93 -11.58 -1.07
C TRP A 265 -7.24 -12.58 -0.14
N CYS A 266 -7.55 -12.59 1.16
CA CYS A 266 -6.95 -13.53 2.12
C CYS A 266 -7.36 -14.99 1.84
N ILE A 267 -8.59 -15.23 1.38
CA ILE A 267 -9.04 -16.56 0.95
C ILE A 267 -8.27 -17.02 -0.29
N ALA A 268 -7.97 -16.12 -1.22
CA ALA A 268 -7.12 -16.42 -2.37
C ALA A 268 -5.64 -16.62 -1.98
N HIS A 269 -5.20 -16.06 -0.85
CA HIS A 269 -3.83 -16.13 -0.32
C HIS A 269 -3.78 -16.73 1.08
N PRO A 270 -4.25 -17.99 1.26
CA PRO A 270 -4.55 -18.55 2.58
C PRO A 270 -3.33 -18.64 3.51
N SER A 271 -2.10 -18.70 2.97
CA SER A 271 -0.85 -18.70 3.73
C SER A 271 -0.35 -17.33 4.23
N ASP A 272 -1.00 -16.22 3.84
CA ASP A 272 -0.54 -14.86 4.15
C ASP A 272 -0.98 -14.39 5.53
N ILE A 273 -0.13 -14.60 6.53
CA ILE A 273 -0.40 -14.16 7.91
C ILE A 273 -0.56 -12.63 8.03
N SER A 274 0.09 -11.83 7.18
CA SER A 274 0.02 -10.36 7.30
C SER A 274 -1.36 -9.85 6.89
N GLY A 275 -1.93 -10.44 5.83
CA GLY A 275 -3.32 -10.22 5.41
C GLY A 275 -4.30 -10.63 6.49
N TRP A 276 -4.17 -11.84 7.03
CA TRP A 276 -5.05 -12.31 8.11
C TRP A 276 -5.01 -11.44 9.37
N MET A 277 -3.82 -11.01 9.80
CA MET A 277 -3.69 -10.07 10.93
C MET A 277 -4.27 -8.69 10.61
N PHE A 278 -4.34 -8.30 9.33
CA PHE A 278 -5.01 -7.08 8.93
C PHE A 278 -6.53 -7.25 8.96
N THR A 279 -7.05 -8.39 8.49
CA THR A 279 -8.47 -8.73 8.62
C THR A 279 -8.93 -8.71 10.08
N LEU A 280 -8.14 -9.27 11.02
CA LEU A 280 -8.44 -9.18 12.46
C LEU A 280 -8.56 -7.72 12.94
N ARG A 281 -7.64 -6.85 12.50
CA ARG A 281 -7.67 -5.43 12.84
C ARG A 281 -8.95 -4.74 12.33
N LEU A 282 -9.44 -5.12 11.15
CA LEU A 282 -10.70 -4.61 10.60
C LEU A 282 -11.91 -5.17 11.36
N LEU A 283 -11.89 -6.46 11.74
CA LEU A 283 -12.96 -7.05 12.54
C LEU A 283 -13.05 -6.44 13.94
N ASP A 284 -11.93 -6.07 14.55
CA ASP A 284 -11.90 -5.33 15.82
C ASP A 284 -12.56 -3.95 15.71
N TRP A 285 -12.44 -3.30 14.55
CA TRP A 285 -13.13 -2.06 14.23
C TRP A 285 -14.60 -2.24 13.84
N ALA A 286 -15.00 -3.41 13.36
CA ALA A 286 -16.39 -3.69 13.07
C ALA A 286 -17.19 -3.77 14.38
N ARG A 287 -18.19 -2.91 14.54
CA ARG A 287 -19.13 -2.96 15.69
C ARG A 287 -20.17 -4.06 15.55
N ASP A 288 -20.42 -4.49 14.32
CA ASP A 288 -21.46 -5.48 14.01
C ASP A 288 -20.96 -6.91 14.25
N GLU A 289 -21.48 -7.54 15.30
CA GLU A 289 -21.22 -8.95 15.63
C GLU A 289 -21.63 -9.89 14.48
N LYS A 290 -22.64 -9.52 13.69
CA LYS A 290 -23.04 -10.32 12.53
C LYS A 290 -21.94 -10.33 11.47
N THR A 291 -21.38 -9.18 11.12
CA THR A 291 -20.25 -9.08 10.18
C THR A 291 -19.04 -9.90 10.64
N LYS A 292 -18.73 -9.90 11.95
CA LYS A 292 -17.66 -10.74 12.51
C LYS A 292 -17.98 -12.22 12.36
N ALA A 293 -19.17 -12.65 12.79
CA ALA A 293 -19.61 -14.04 12.70
C ALA A 293 -19.65 -14.54 11.25
N ASP A 294 -20.22 -13.77 10.33
CA ASP A 294 -20.31 -14.09 8.91
C ASP A 294 -18.92 -14.23 8.27
N SER A 295 -17.96 -13.36 8.65
CA SER A 295 -16.58 -13.43 8.19
C SER A 295 -15.86 -14.70 8.68
N ILE A 296 -16.01 -15.04 9.96
CA ILE A 296 -15.41 -16.25 10.55
C ILE A 296 -16.02 -17.50 9.92
N ASP A 297 -17.34 -17.58 9.82
CA ASP A 297 -18.07 -18.71 9.23
C ASP A 297 -17.65 -18.93 7.77
N ARG A 298 -17.49 -17.85 7.01
CA ARG A 298 -16.99 -17.91 5.62
C ARG A 298 -15.58 -18.51 5.53
N VAL A 299 -14.65 -18.08 6.40
CA VAL A 299 -13.27 -18.58 6.42
C VAL A 299 -13.21 -20.03 6.88
N LEU A 300 -13.97 -20.39 7.93
CA LEU A 300 -14.10 -21.77 8.41
C LEU A 300 -14.60 -22.71 7.31
N ARG A 301 -15.69 -22.34 6.63
CA ARG A 301 -16.24 -23.11 5.51
C ARG A 301 -15.20 -23.32 4.41
N PHE A 302 -14.50 -22.26 4.02
CA PHE A 302 -13.41 -22.37 3.03
C PHE A 302 -12.32 -23.35 3.49
N ALA A 303 -11.79 -23.16 4.70
CA ALA A 303 -10.68 -23.95 5.22
C ALA A 303 -11.01 -25.44 5.32
N LEU A 304 -12.23 -25.77 5.77
CA LEU A 304 -12.72 -27.14 5.88
C LEU A 304 -12.97 -27.77 4.52
N ASN A 305 -13.58 -27.03 3.58
CA ASN A 305 -13.88 -27.53 2.23
C ASN A 305 -12.61 -27.88 1.43
N VAL A 306 -11.57 -27.06 1.55
CA VAL A 306 -10.29 -27.28 0.84
C VAL A 306 -9.30 -28.13 1.64
N GLY A 307 -9.66 -28.54 2.87
CA GLY A 307 -8.78 -29.31 3.75
C GLY A 307 -7.52 -28.55 4.16
N TRP A 308 -7.61 -27.24 4.38
CA TRP A 308 -6.46 -26.40 4.67
C TRP A 308 -5.82 -26.72 6.04
N GLU A 309 -4.52 -26.98 6.05
CA GLU A 309 -3.77 -27.33 7.28
C GLU A 309 -2.77 -26.24 7.71
N GLY A 310 -2.64 -25.16 6.94
CA GLY A 310 -1.68 -24.09 7.22
C GLY A 310 -2.07 -23.21 8.42
N GLU A 311 -1.09 -22.90 9.27
CA GLU A 311 -1.26 -22.15 10.52
C GLU A 311 -2.03 -20.84 10.40
N SER A 312 -1.82 -20.08 9.33
CA SER A 312 -2.30 -18.70 9.17
C SER A 312 -3.81 -18.54 9.33
N ILE A 313 -4.60 -19.40 8.69
CA ILE A 313 -6.07 -19.40 8.82
C ILE A 313 -6.49 -19.77 10.24
N TRP A 314 -5.88 -20.80 10.81
CA TRP A 314 -6.27 -21.29 12.13
C TRP A 314 -5.92 -20.32 13.24
N THR A 315 -4.80 -19.60 13.11
CA THR A 315 -4.45 -18.46 13.96
C THR A 315 -5.48 -17.33 13.82
N PHE A 316 -5.92 -17.01 12.60
CA PHE A 316 -6.99 -16.04 12.39
C PHE A 316 -8.30 -16.45 13.08
N VAL A 317 -8.77 -17.69 12.85
CA VAL A 317 -10.02 -18.21 13.42
C VAL A 317 -9.97 -18.21 14.94
N ASP A 318 -8.88 -18.69 15.54
CA ASP A 318 -8.69 -18.72 16.99
C ASP A 318 -8.75 -17.32 17.60
N LEU A 319 -8.05 -16.34 17.02
CA LEU A 319 -8.07 -14.96 17.49
C LEU A 319 -9.42 -14.28 17.27
N ALA A 320 -10.04 -14.46 16.11
CA ALA A 320 -11.32 -13.85 15.77
C ALA A 320 -12.47 -14.37 16.66
N THR A 321 -12.47 -15.67 16.97
CA THR A 321 -13.50 -16.27 17.85
C THR A 321 -13.35 -15.79 19.30
N LYS A 322 -12.11 -15.61 19.77
CA LYS A 322 -11.84 -14.97 21.08
C LYS A 322 -12.35 -13.54 21.14
N MET A 323 -12.26 -12.76 20.05
CA MET A 323 -12.81 -11.39 20.00
C MET A 323 -14.33 -11.35 20.22
N ILE A 324 -15.08 -12.34 19.72
CA ILE A 324 -16.54 -12.44 19.94
C ILE A 324 -16.86 -12.91 21.38
N GLY A 325 -16.09 -13.88 21.89
CA GLY A 325 -16.33 -14.47 23.22
C GLY A 325 -16.11 -13.51 24.39
N VAL A 326 -15.23 -12.52 24.26
CA VAL A 326 -14.94 -11.52 25.33
C VAL A 326 -16.13 -10.58 25.60
N GLY A 327 -17.07 -10.43 24.65
CA GLY A 327 -18.29 -9.63 24.82
C GLY A 327 -19.55 -10.42 25.23
N ALA A 328 -19.50 -11.75 25.24
CA ALA A 328 -20.67 -12.62 25.39
C ALA A 328 -20.96 -13.07 26.83
N SER A 329 -20.27 -12.50 27.83
CA SER A 329 -20.64 -12.70 29.24
C SER A 329 -21.75 -11.73 29.64
N GLU A 330 -23.00 -12.07 29.30
CA GLU A 330 -24.16 -12.08 30.22
C GLU A 330 -25.54 -12.08 29.51
N LYS A 331 -25.68 -11.75 28.23
CA LYS A 331 -27.02 -11.65 27.62
C LYS A 331 -27.08 -12.02 26.13
N ALA A 332 -27.24 -13.30 25.81
CA ALA A 332 -27.77 -13.72 24.51
C ALA A 332 -28.41 -15.11 24.54
N GLN A 333 -29.46 -15.28 25.37
CA GLN A 333 -30.48 -16.31 25.15
C GLN A 333 -31.54 -15.73 24.21
N CYS A 334 -31.25 -15.69 22.90
CA CYS A 334 -32.29 -15.69 21.86
C CYS A 334 -31.70 -15.68 20.44
N ARG A 335 -32.31 -16.53 19.60
CA ARG A 335 -32.27 -16.63 18.13
C ARG A 335 -31.22 -17.57 17.54
N THR A 336 -31.75 -18.64 16.97
CA THR A 336 -31.16 -19.60 16.03
C THR A 336 -30.80 -18.94 14.69
N PRO A 337 -29.54 -19.04 14.26
CA PRO A 337 -29.13 -19.05 12.87
C PRO A 337 -28.84 -20.50 12.45
N SER A 338 -29.24 -20.82 11.23
CA SER A 338 -29.28 -22.17 10.66
C SER A 338 -27.91 -22.79 10.30
N ASN A 339 -26.83 -22.54 11.05
CA ASN A 339 -25.52 -23.18 10.80
C ASN A 339 -24.93 -23.74 12.09
N ALA A 340 -24.88 -25.06 12.20
CA ALA A 340 -24.29 -25.81 13.33
C ALA A 340 -22.79 -25.54 13.57
N LEU A 341 -22.12 -24.77 12.70
CA LEU A 341 -20.71 -24.38 12.82
C LEU A 341 -20.50 -23.01 13.48
N ALA A 342 -21.54 -22.16 13.53
CA ALA A 342 -21.47 -20.81 14.13
C ALA A 342 -21.45 -20.83 15.67
N TYR A 343 -21.80 -21.97 16.27
CA TYR A 343 -21.72 -22.22 17.72
C TYR A 343 -20.78 -23.37 18.04
N LEU A 344 -19.64 -23.41 17.38
CA LEU A 344 -18.49 -24.12 17.94
C LEU A 344 -18.27 -23.57 19.36
N PRO A 345 -18.36 -24.39 20.43
CA PRO A 345 -18.02 -23.96 21.79
C PRO A 345 -16.48 -23.84 21.86
N LEU A 346 -15.91 -22.88 21.13
CA LEU A 346 -14.50 -22.50 21.19
C LEU A 346 -14.19 -21.67 22.44
N SER A 347 -15.22 -21.34 23.23
CA SER A 347 -15.12 -20.53 24.44
C SER A 347 -14.87 -21.32 25.73
N GLU A 348 -14.91 -22.67 25.72
CA GLU A 348 -14.66 -23.45 26.93
C GLU A 348 -13.16 -23.82 27.05
N VAL A 349 -12.46 -22.93 27.78
CA VAL A 349 -11.30 -23.18 28.66
C VAL A 349 -9.95 -23.55 28.01
N GLY A 350 -8.97 -22.67 28.24
CA GLY A 350 -7.54 -22.98 28.24
C GLY A 350 -6.67 -22.07 27.38
N ALA A 351 -5.91 -21.16 28.00
CA ALA A 351 -4.92 -20.29 27.35
C ALA A 351 -3.74 -21.04 26.67
N ALA A 352 -3.77 -22.38 26.61
CA ALA A 352 -2.69 -23.25 26.15
C ALA A 352 -2.92 -23.91 24.78
N ASP A 353 -4.13 -23.79 24.23
CA ASP A 353 -4.50 -24.51 23.00
C ASP A 353 -4.24 -23.64 21.77
N GLY A 354 -3.04 -23.79 21.18
CA GLY A 354 -2.64 -23.09 19.96
C GLY A 354 -3.44 -23.50 18.70
N TRP A 355 -3.09 -22.95 17.55
CA TRP A 355 -3.83 -23.09 16.27
C TRP A 355 -4.16 -24.55 15.87
N LYS A 356 -3.33 -25.53 16.25
CA LYS A 356 -3.58 -26.96 16.00
C LYS A 356 -4.82 -27.48 16.72
N ALA A 357 -5.05 -27.05 17.96
CA ALA A 357 -6.25 -27.42 18.70
C ALA A 357 -7.51 -26.80 18.08
N CYS A 358 -7.40 -25.57 17.54
CA CYS A 358 -8.47 -24.94 16.77
C CYS A 358 -8.84 -25.78 15.53
N LEU A 359 -7.84 -26.21 14.75
CA LEU A 359 -8.04 -27.08 13.58
C LEU A 359 -8.74 -28.39 13.95
N GLU A 360 -8.25 -29.12 14.96
CA GLU A 360 -8.83 -30.41 15.35
C GLU A 360 -10.28 -30.28 15.84
N ARG A 361 -10.60 -29.22 16.60
CA ARG A 361 -11.98 -28.92 17.01
C ARG A 361 -12.89 -28.63 15.83
N ALA A 362 -12.42 -27.82 14.87
CA ALA A 362 -13.20 -27.50 13.67
C ALA A 362 -13.47 -28.75 12.82
N ARG A 363 -12.48 -29.65 12.67
CA ARG A 363 -12.66 -30.94 11.98
C ARG A 363 -13.69 -31.83 12.66
N ALA A 364 -13.61 -31.98 13.98
CA ALA A 364 -14.55 -32.80 14.74
C ALA A 364 -16.00 -32.30 14.56
N ALA A 365 -16.21 -30.98 14.65
CA ALA A 365 -17.53 -30.37 14.46
C ALA A 365 -18.04 -30.52 13.01
N TRP A 366 -17.16 -30.39 12.02
CA TRP A 366 -17.52 -30.56 10.61
C TRP A 366 -18.02 -31.97 10.30
N VAL A 367 -17.29 -32.99 10.77
CA VAL A 367 -17.69 -34.40 10.61
C VAL A 367 -19.02 -34.69 11.32
N ALA A 368 -19.20 -34.19 12.55
CA ALA A 368 -20.45 -34.33 13.28
C ALA A 368 -21.64 -33.67 12.55
N GLY A 369 -21.43 -32.48 11.98
CA GLY A 369 -22.43 -31.75 11.19
C GLY A 369 -22.83 -32.48 9.91
N GLN A 370 -21.88 -33.08 9.19
CA GLN A 370 -22.17 -33.90 8.01
C GLN A 370 -22.99 -35.15 8.35
N GLN A 371 -22.67 -35.81 9.48
CA GLN A 371 -23.43 -36.98 9.96
C GLN A 371 -24.85 -36.62 10.42
N ALA A 372 -25.04 -35.45 11.02
CA ALA A 372 -26.37 -34.96 11.41
C ALA A 372 -27.23 -34.58 10.19
N GLY A 373 -26.65 -33.93 9.18
CA GLY A 373 -27.34 -33.61 7.92
C GLY A 373 -27.76 -34.85 7.12
N SER A 374 -26.93 -35.91 7.14
CA SER A 374 -27.25 -37.19 6.49
C SER A 374 -28.39 -37.96 7.17
N ARG A 375 -28.65 -37.74 8.47
CA ARG A 375 -29.75 -38.39 9.20
C ARG A 375 -31.11 -37.72 9.00
N ILE A 376 -31.14 -36.47 8.56
CA ILE A 376 -32.37 -35.71 8.31
C ILE A 376 -32.92 -35.98 6.89
N GLY A 377 -32.09 -36.44 5.96
CA GLY A 377 -32.49 -36.79 4.59
C GLY A 377 -33.20 -38.13 4.42
N ASP A 378 -33.21 -39.00 5.44
CA ASP A 378 -33.73 -40.37 5.37
C ASP A 378 -35.10 -40.55 6.06
N GLY A 379 -35.80 -39.44 6.31
CA GLY A 379 -37.02 -39.37 7.12
C GLY A 379 -38.22 -38.76 6.41
N SER A 380 -38.52 -39.12 5.16
CA SER A 380 -39.87 -38.94 4.61
C SER A 380 -40.68 -40.22 4.84
N PRO A 381 -41.76 -40.21 5.63
CA PRO A 381 -42.71 -41.30 5.66
C PRO A 381 -43.56 -41.30 4.37
N ARG A 382 -43.93 -42.51 3.98
CA ARG A 382 -44.70 -42.94 2.81
C ARG A 382 -45.91 -42.09 2.45
#